data_AF-A0A161CNJ3-F1
#
_entry.id   AF-A0A161CNJ3-F1
#
_cell.length_a   1.000
_cell.length_b   1.000
_cell.length_c   1.000
_cell.angle_alpha   90.00
_cell.angle_beta   90.00
_cell.angle_gamma   90.00
#
_symmetry.space_group_name_H-M   'P 1'
#
loop_
_entity.id
_entity.type
_entity.pdbx_description
1 polymer ?
#
loop_
_entity_poly.entity_id
_entity_poly.type
_entity_poly.pdbx_seq_one_letter_code
_entity_poly.pdbx_strand_id
1 'polypeptide(L)'
;MSFHDFNPGQTIAGCMDPSRLQHDILQIAKETLDLQLNSFQSVVAVSQKDYLGLGQDGQAFMAFYMGRIFRKPVMWAKDGMDGNADRWVLGPCEKFVSGPHMIVSVNGIAIVVQRPPSHFLEDASGSEAGAHCTESPEPVCKIKVPRPPNAFILYRKDRHATMKQENSHLSNNDISISLGKKWNS
;
A
#
# COMPACT_ATOMS: atom_id res chain seq x y z
N MET A 1 -14.08 -25.41 13.13
CA MET A 1 -14.06 -23.93 13.01
C MET A 1 -12.84 -23.59 12.19
N SER A 2 -13.04 -23.22 10.91
CA SER A 2 -11.92 -22.83 10.05
C SER A 2 -11.33 -21.53 10.59
N PHE A 3 -10.07 -21.59 11.03
CA PHE A 3 -9.22 -20.43 11.17
C PHE A 3 -9.14 -19.78 9.79
N HIS A 4 -9.93 -18.73 9.55
CA HIS A 4 -9.58 -17.80 8.49
C HIS A 4 -8.37 -17.06 9.01
N ASP A 5 -7.21 -17.41 8.48
CA ASP A 5 -5.89 -16.95 8.87
C ASP A 5 -5.86 -15.42 8.92
N PHE A 6 -5.99 -14.86 10.13
CA PHE A 6 -5.70 -13.45 10.31
C PHE A 6 -4.20 -13.26 10.10
N ASN A 7 -3.86 -12.79 8.91
CA ASN A 7 -2.52 -12.42 8.54
C ASN A 7 -2.28 -10.98 9.06
N PRO A 8 -1.33 -10.75 9.98
CA PRO A 8 -1.07 -9.41 10.51
C PRO A 8 -0.71 -8.40 9.43
N GLY A 9 -0.09 -8.85 8.35
CA GLY A 9 0.25 -8.04 7.17
C GLY A 9 -0.91 -7.72 6.24
N GLN A 10 -2.15 -8.09 6.57
CA GLN A 10 -3.33 -7.64 5.81
C GLN A 10 -3.84 -6.31 6.34
N THR A 11 -4.15 -5.41 5.40
CA THR A 11 -4.85 -4.16 5.72
C THR A 11 -6.27 -4.49 6.17
N ILE A 12 -6.65 -4.08 7.37
CA ILE A 12 -7.99 -4.35 7.89
C ILE A 12 -8.95 -3.24 7.50
N ALA A 13 -9.95 -3.59 6.69
CA ALA A 13 -11.07 -2.71 6.33
C ALA A 13 -12.44 -3.27 6.74
N GLY A 14 -12.47 -4.43 7.42
CA GLY A 14 -13.70 -5.22 7.64
C GLY A 14 -14.48 -4.86 8.90
N CYS A 15 -15.78 -5.17 8.90
CA CYS A 15 -16.65 -5.11 10.08
C CYS A 15 -16.33 -6.27 11.05
N MET A 16 -16.16 -5.96 12.34
CA MET A 16 -15.87 -6.93 13.39
C MET A 16 -17.04 -7.00 14.38
N ASP A 17 -17.43 -8.22 14.80
CA ASP A 17 -18.46 -8.43 15.82
C ASP A 17 -17.80 -8.52 17.21
N PRO A 18 -17.98 -7.50 18.08
CA PRO A 18 -17.34 -7.45 19.39
C PRO A 18 -17.88 -8.50 20.37
N SER A 19 -19.04 -9.09 20.09
CA SER A 19 -19.72 -10.06 20.96
C SER A 19 -18.96 -11.39 21.10
N ARG A 20 -17.97 -11.62 20.22
CA ARG A 20 -17.19 -12.87 20.16
C ARG A 20 -15.95 -12.83 21.05
N LEU A 21 -15.53 -11.65 21.54
CA LEU A 21 -14.38 -11.55 22.42
C LEU A 21 -14.73 -11.84 23.88
N GLN A 22 -13.77 -12.42 24.59
CA GLN A 22 -13.78 -12.43 26.04
C GLN A 22 -13.70 -11.00 26.60
N HIS A 23 -14.45 -10.74 27.67
CA HIS A 23 -14.59 -9.41 28.26
C HIS A 23 -13.24 -8.83 28.73
N ASP A 24 -12.39 -9.67 29.33
CA ASP A 24 -11.08 -9.26 29.85
C ASP A 24 -10.15 -8.78 28.71
N ILE A 25 -10.18 -9.47 27.56
CA ILE A 25 -9.38 -9.10 26.39
C ILE A 25 -9.87 -7.79 25.78
N LEU A 26 -11.20 -7.58 25.71
CA LEU A 26 -11.78 -6.31 25.26
C LEU A 26 -11.34 -5.16 26.15
N GLN A 27 -11.36 -5.37 27.46
CA GLN A 27 -10.98 -4.35 28.42
C GLN A 27 -9.50 -3.97 28.27
N ILE A 28 -8.60 -4.96 28.26
CA ILE A 28 -7.16 -4.73 28.07
C ILE A 28 -6.87 -4.03 26.74
N ALA A 29 -7.50 -4.49 25.65
CA ALA A 29 -7.34 -3.91 24.32
C ALA A 29 -7.77 -2.43 24.30
N LYS A 30 -8.93 -2.13 24.89
CA LYS A 30 -9.46 -0.77 24.93
C LYS A 30 -8.60 0.15 25.79
N GLU A 31 -8.19 -0.30 26.98
CA GLU A 31 -7.30 0.47 27.86
C GLU A 31 -5.97 0.78 27.18
N THR A 32 -5.39 -0.20 26.47
CA THR A 32 -4.15 0.00 25.71
C THR A 32 -4.31 1.05 24.62
N LEU A 33 -5.42 1.02 23.86
CA LEU A 33 -5.70 2.01 22.81
C LEU A 33 -5.94 3.40 23.41
N ASP A 34 -6.76 3.50 24.46
CA ASP A 34 -7.10 4.78 25.08
C ASP A 34 -5.87 5.45 25.71
N LEU A 35 -4.89 4.67 26.21
CA LEU A 35 -3.63 5.20 26.76
C LEU A 35 -2.64 5.62 25.67
N GLN A 36 -2.51 4.86 24.58
CA GLN A 36 -1.47 5.08 23.56
C GLN A 36 -1.92 5.98 22.41
N LEU A 37 -3.23 6.07 22.14
CA LEU A 37 -3.74 6.93 21.08
C LEU A 37 -3.93 8.36 21.58
N ASN A 38 -3.18 9.28 20.98
CA ASN A 38 -3.33 10.71 21.23
C ASN A 38 -3.02 11.50 19.95
N SER A 39 -3.18 12.84 19.99
CA SER A 39 -2.96 13.70 18.82
C SER A 39 -1.54 13.62 18.23
N PHE A 40 -0.56 13.11 18.98
CA PHE A 40 0.84 13.00 18.58
C PHE A 40 1.25 11.57 18.23
N GLN A 41 0.51 10.57 18.73
CA GLN A 41 0.83 9.16 18.59
C GLN A 41 -0.33 8.41 17.94
N SER A 42 -0.08 7.94 16.72
CA SER A 42 -1.01 7.15 15.92
C SER A 42 -0.51 5.72 15.72
N VAL A 43 0.41 5.23 16.56
CA VAL A 43 0.95 3.87 16.49
C VAL A 43 1.02 3.32 17.91
N VAL A 44 0.56 2.09 18.06
CA VAL A 44 0.52 1.36 19.32
C VAL A 44 1.56 0.27 19.28
N ALA A 45 2.39 0.17 20.32
CA ALA A 45 3.41 -0.86 20.44
C ALA A 45 3.06 -1.80 21.60
N VAL A 46 3.13 -3.11 21.34
CA VAL A 46 2.87 -4.18 22.31
C VAL A 46 3.99 -5.21 22.27
N SER A 47 4.20 -5.92 23.38
CA SER A 47 5.15 -7.03 23.42
C SER A 47 4.60 -8.24 22.66
N GLN A 48 5.47 -9.17 22.25
CA GLN A 48 5.06 -10.43 21.62
C GLN A 48 4.15 -11.24 22.54
N LYS A 49 4.41 -11.25 23.85
CA LYS A 49 3.56 -11.94 24.81
C LYS A 49 2.14 -11.37 24.81
N ASP A 50 2.01 -10.04 24.81
CA ASP A 50 0.71 -9.37 24.81
C ASP A 50 0.00 -9.54 23.46
N TYR A 51 0.75 -9.41 22.36
CA TYR A 51 0.24 -9.66 21.01
C TYR A 51 -0.36 -11.07 20.90
N LEU A 52 0.35 -12.10 21.35
CA LEU A 52 -0.15 -13.47 21.36
C LEU A 52 -1.33 -13.65 22.34
N GLY A 53 -1.27 -13.00 23.50
CA GLY A 53 -2.32 -13.06 24.53
C GLY A 53 -3.65 -12.44 24.09
N LEU A 54 -3.63 -11.43 23.22
CA LEU A 54 -4.83 -10.85 22.61
C LEU A 54 -5.57 -11.85 21.71
N GLY A 55 -4.84 -12.81 21.15
CA GLY A 55 -5.35 -13.72 20.13
C GLY A 55 -5.81 -13.00 18.87
N GLN A 56 -6.27 -13.79 17.90
CA GLN A 56 -6.71 -13.30 16.61
C GLN A 56 -7.87 -12.29 16.71
N ASP A 57 -8.87 -12.58 17.56
CA ASP A 57 -10.03 -11.73 17.70
C ASP A 57 -9.67 -10.39 18.37
N GLY A 58 -8.83 -10.38 19.41
CA GLY A 58 -8.38 -9.15 20.07
C GLY A 58 -7.49 -8.28 19.17
N GLN A 59 -6.59 -8.90 18.41
CA GLN A 59 -5.79 -8.20 17.39
C GLN A 59 -6.70 -7.54 16.33
N ALA A 60 -7.70 -8.26 15.84
CA ALA A 60 -8.67 -7.76 14.88
C ALA A 60 -9.54 -6.63 15.46
N PHE A 61 -9.97 -6.75 16.72
CA PHE A 61 -10.71 -5.72 17.43
C PHE A 61 -9.91 -4.42 17.55
N MET A 62 -8.65 -4.51 18.02
CA MET A 62 -7.80 -3.32 18.18
C MET A 62 -7.61 -2.60 16.85
N ALA A 63 -7.33 -3.36 15.79
CA ALA A 63 -7.13 -2.80 14.47
C ALA A 63 -8.44 -2.25 13.87
N PHE A 64 -9.58 -2.91 14.05
CA PHE A 64 -10.89 -2.38 13.64
C PHE A 64 -11.21 -1.06 14.36
N TYR A 65 -11.04 -1.02 15.68
CA TYR A 65 -11.30 0.17 16.50
C TYR A 65 -10.41 1.34 16.07
N MET A 66 -9.11 1.08 15.92
CA MET A 66 -8.14 2.08 15.50
C MET A 66 -8.38 2.59 14.08
N GLY A 67 -8.69 1.70 13.13
CA GLY A 67 -9.04 2.07 11.75
C GLY A 67 -10.29 2.95 11.68
N ARG A 68 -11.27 2.72 12.55
CA ARG A 68 -12.49 3.55 12.67
C ARG A 68 -12.18 4.94 13.24
N ILE A 69 -11.31 5.04 14.24
CA ILE A 69 -10.88 6.32 14.83
C ILE A 69 -10.14 7.17 13.79
N PHE A 70 -9.13 6.59 13.12
CA PHE A 70 -8.30 7.34 12.18
C PHE A 70 -8.90 7.47 10.78
N ARG A 71 -9.97 6.74 10.46
CA ARG A 71 -10.57 6.66 9.10
C ARG A 71 -9.53 6.29 8.05
N LYS A 72 -8.58 5.42 8.43
CA LYS A 72 -7.45 5.02 7.60
C LYS A 72 -7.25 3.50 7.66
N PRO A 73 -6.67 2.91 6.60
CA PRO A 73 -6.21 1.53 6.65
C PRO A 73 -5.13 1.38 7.72
N VAL A 74 -5.31 0.41 8.61
CA VAL A 74 -4.33 0.06 9.65
C VAL A 74 -3.88 -1.39 9.48
N MET A 75 -2.74 -1.72 10.07
CA MET A 75 -2.10 -3.03 9.96
C MET A 75 -1.28 -3.33 11.22
N TRP A 76 -1.17 -4.62 11.54
CA TRP A 76 -0.19 -5.13 12.50
C TRP A 76 1.13 -5.45 11.80
N ALA A 77 2.24 -4.97 12.34
CA ALA A 77 3.55 -5.31 11.81
C ALA A 77 4.50 -5.64 12.96
N LYS A 78 5.44 -6.54 12.70
CA LYS A 78 6.54 -6.82 13.61
C LYS A 78 7.61 -5.75 13.45
N ASP A 79 8.14 -5.26 14.56
CA ASP A 79 9.24 -4.31 14.54
C ASP A 79 10.55 -5.05 14.28
N GLY A 80 11.17 -4.80 13.13
CA GLY A 80 12.45 -5.37 12.72
C GLY A 80 13.62 -4.39 12.83
N MET A 81 13.43 -3.25 13.48
CA MET A 81 14.44 -2.19 13.57
C MET A 81 15.53 -2.50 14.60
N ASP A 82 15.16 -3.18 15.69
CA ASP A 82 16.06 -3.57 16.77
C ASP A 82 16.32 -5.08 16.75
N GLY A 83 17.56 -5.50 17.07
CA GLY A 83 17.95 -6.91 17.12
C GLY A 83 17.22 -7.74 18.21
N ASN A 84 16.50 -7.09 19.12
CA ASN A 84 15.63 -7.74 20.10
C ASN A 84 14.16 -7.62 19.64
N ALA A 85 13.81 -8.45 18.66
CA ALA A 85 12.61 -8.34 17.84
C ALA A 85 11.34 -8.98 18.46
N ASP A 86 11.01 -8.63 19.71
CA ASP A 86 9.78 -9.12 20.39
C ASP A 86 8.70 -8.04 20.50
N ARG A 87 8.74 -7.03 19.61
CA ARG A 87 7.77 -5.94 19.57
C ARG A 87 6.88 -6.03 18.33
N TRP A 88 5.58 -5.86 18.57
CA TRP A 88 4.57 -5.71 17.54
C TRP A 88 4.00 -4.30 17.57
N VAL A 89 3.76 -3.75 16.39
CA VAL A 89 3.23 -2.41 16.21
C VAL A 89 1.92 -2.44 15.43
N LEU A 90 0.93 -1.69 15.87
CA LEU A 90 -0.34 -1.46 15.18
C LEU A 90 -0.44 0.01 14.79
N GLY A 91 -0.73 0.30 13.53
CA GLY A 91 -0.90 1.67 13.10
C GLY A 91 -1.34 1.84 11.65
N PRO A 92 -1.57 3.09 11.20
CA PRO A 92 -1.88 3.40 9.82
C PRO A 92 -0.77 2.95 8.88
N CYS A 93 -1.12 2.28 7.78
CA CYS A 93 -0.14 1.71 6.86
C CYS A 93 0.86 2.75 6.32
N GLU A 94 0.39 3.99 6.10
CA GLU A 94 1.20 5.13 5.66
C GLU A 94 2.39 5.44 6.59
N LYS A 95 2.28 5.15 7.89
CA LYS A 95 3.35 5.41 8.86
C LYS A 95 4.52 4.45 8.71
N PHE A 96 4.26 3.22 8.30
CA PHE A 96 5.27 2.18 8.16
C PHE A 96 6.05 2.25 6.85
N VAL A 97 5.52 2.96 5.84
CA VAL A 97 6.17 3.14 4.52
C VAL A 97 6.70 4.56 4.31
N SER A 98 6.45 5.47 5.24
CA SER A 98 6.92 6.85 5.17
C SER A 98 8.37 7.00 5.66
N GLY A 99 9.10 7.94 5.05
CA GLY A 99 10.46 8.30 5.45
C GLY A 99 11.46 7.13 5.27
N PRO A 100 12.28 6.81 6.29
CA PRO A 100 13.35 5.83 6.20
C PRO A 100 12.88 4.39 6.46
N HIS A 101 11.57 4.12 6.44
CA HIS A 101 11.01 2.80 6.77
C HIS A 101 10.39 2.14 5.54
N MET A 102 10.36 0.81 5.55
CA MET A 102 9.61 0.00 4.58
C MET A 102 9.06 -1.26 5.25
N ILE A 103 8.00 -1.82 4.67
CA ILE A 103 7.46 -3.11 5.10
C ILE A 103 8.01 -4.20 4.18
N VAL A 104 8.45 -5.30 4.78
CA VAL A 104 8.81 -6.54 4.09
C VAL A 104 7.90 -7.66 4.60
N SER A 105 7.38 -8.49 3.69
CA SER A 105 6.61 -9.67 4.05
C SER A 105 7.55 -10.87 4.17
N VAL A 106 7.69 -11.42 5.37
CA VAL A 106 8.49 -12.64 5.64
C VAL A 106 7.56 -13.69 6.22
N ASN A 107 7.40 -14.82 5.52
CA ASN A 107 6.50 -15.92 5.92
C ASN A 107 5.06 -15.45 6.22
N GLY A 108 4.57 -14.47 5.45
CA GLY A 108 3.25 -13.89 5.65
C GLY A 108 3.15 -12.94 6.84
N ILE A 109 4.25 -12.56 7.48
CA ILE A 109 4.29 -11.55 8.53
C ILE A 109 4.82 -10.25 7.94
N ALA A 110 4.08 -9.16 8.13
CA ALA A 110 4.60 -7.83 7.82
C ALA A 110 5.65 -7.44 8.86
N ILE A 111 6.86 -7.10 8.40
CA ILE A 111 7.97 -6.63 9.24
C ILE A 111 8.35 -5.22 8.80
N VAL A 112 8.38 -4.27 9.73
CA VAL A 112 8.87 -2.90 9.48
C VAL A 112 10.39 -2.90 9.64
N VAL A 113 11.09 -2.45 8.61
CA VAL A 113 12.56 -2.36 8.59
C VAL A 113 13.02 -1.01 8.04
N GLN A 114 14.30 -0.68 8.24
CA GLN A 114 14.89 0.48 7.59
C GLN A 114 14.94 0.26 6.07
N ARG A 115 14.60 1.31 5.33
CA ARG A 115 14.77 1.36 3.89
C ARG A 115 16.27 1.30 3.59
N PRO A 116 16.73 0.34 2.77
CA PRO A 116 18.12 0.30 2.37
C PRO A 116 18.49 1.59 1.62
N PRO A 117 19.73 2.08 1.79
CA PRO A 117 20.21 3.24 1.06
C PRO A 117 20.09 3.04 -0.46
N SER A 118 19.78 4.11 -1.19
CA SER A 118 19.55 4.04 -2.64
C SER A 118 20.74 3.47 -3.45
N HIS A 119 21.97 3.59 -2.94
CA HIS A 119 23.17 3.03 -3.59
C HIS A 119 23.25 1.49 -3.53
N PHE A 120 22.47 0.84 -2.67
CA PHE A 120 22.42 -0.63 -2.58
C PHE A 120 21.50 -1.27 -3.62
N LEU A 121 20.71 -0.48 -4.37
CA LEU A 121 19.78 -0.97 -5.37
C LEU A 121 20.35 -0.98 -6.80
N GLU A 122 21.54 -0.41 -7.04
CA GLU A 122 22.18 -0.40 -8.37
C GLU A 122 22.98 -1.67 -8.68
N ASP A 123 23.49 -2.38 -7.67
CA ASP A 123 24.35 -3.57 -7.87
C ASP A 123 23.57 -4.88 -8.20
N ALA A 124 22.24 -4.83 -8.27
CA ALA A 124 21.41 -5.99 -8.60
C ALA A 124 20.88 -5.99 -10.06
N SER A 125 21.29 -5.05 -10.90
CA SER A 125 20.78 -4.93 -12.28
C SER A 125 21.89 -4.68 -13.29
N GLY A 126 22.83 -5.63 -13.41
CA GLY A 126 23.71 -5.73 -14.56
C GLY A 126 23.22 -6.79 -15.55
N SER A 127 22.56 -6.38 -16.65
CA SER A 127 22.79 -6.88 -18.02
C SER A 127 21.76 -6.29 -19.00
N GLU A 128 22.23 -5.48 -19.95
CA GLU A 128 21.49 -5.07 -21.14
C GLU A 128 21.87 -5.96 -22.33
N ALA A 129 20.90 -6.63 -22.97
CA ALA A 129 20.86 -6.90 -24.42
C ALA A 129 19.59 -7.71 -24.83
N GLY A 130 18.73 -7.09 -25.64
CA GLY A 130 18.12 -7.67 -26.85
C GLY A 130 17.17 -8.90 -26.80
N ALA A 131 15.89 -8.63 -27.09
CA ALA A 131 14.94 -9.38 -27.95
C ALA A 131 14.33 -10.75 -27.54
N HIS A 132 12.99 -10.74 -27.32
CA HIS A 132 11.90 -11.72 -27.62
C HIS A 132 12.10 -13.23 -27.29
N CYS A 133 11.21 -13.98 -26.61
CA CYS A 133 9.77 -14.18 -26.78
C CYS A 133 9.13 -14.90 -25.56
N THR A 134 7.91 -14.47 -25.20
CA THR A 134 6.72 -15.24 -24.73
C THR A 134 6.82 -16.27 -23.59
N GLU A 135 6.26 -15.97 -22.39
CA GLU A 135 5.03 -16.57 -21.81
C GLU A 135 4.76 -16.15 -20.33
N SER A 136 3.48 -16.10 -19.95
CA SER A 136 2.81 -15.37 -18.84
C SER A 136 3.26 -15.71 -17.39
N PRO A 137 3.29 -14.73 -16.45
CA PRO A 137 2.26 -14.68 -15.39
C PRO A 137 1.82 -13.26 -14.96
N GLU A 138 0.70 -13.22 -14.23
CA GLU A 138 -0.28 -12.14 -14.07
C GLU A 138 0.22 -10.80 -13.46
N PRO A 139 -0.40 -9.66 -13.87
CA PRO A 139 0.13 -8.34 -13.58
C PRO A 139 -0.22 -7.89 -12.15
N VAL A 140 0.81 -7.80 -11.30
CA VAL A 140 0.80 -6.86 -10.17
C VAL A 140 0.52 -5.48 -10.76
N CYS A 141 -0.69 -4.97 -10.52
CA CYS A 141 -1.11 -3.64 -10.96
C CYS A 141 -0.25 -2.58 -10.26
N LYS A 142 0.91 -2.31 -10.85
CA LYS A 142 1.64 -1.06 -10.68
C LYS A 142 0.69 0.02 -11.17
N ILE A 143 -0.05 0.67 -10.27
CA ILE A 143 -0.90 1.81 -10.61
C ILE A 143 0.04 2.91 -11.10
N LYS A 144 0.28 2.92 -12.41
CA LYS A 144 0.95 4.02 -13.10
C LYS A 144 -0.03 5.17 -13.09
N VAL A 145 0.06 6.05 -12.09
CA VAL A 145 -0.68 7.31 -12.09
C VAL A 145 -0.25 8.06 -13.35
N PRO A 146 -1.12 8.20 -14.37
CA PRO A 146 -0.75 8.89 -15.58
C PRO A 146 -0.54 10.36 -15.25
N ARG A 147 0.39 11.02 -15.95
CA ARG A 147 0.59 12.46 -15.80
C ARG A 147 -0.72 13.17 -16.14
N PRO A 148 -1.07 14.26 -15.42
CA PRO A 148 -2.22 15.07 -15.82
C PRO A 148 -2.04 15.55 -17.27
N PRO A 149 -3.09 15.50 -18.09
CA PRO A 149 -3.01 15.88 -19.50
C PRO A 149 -2.74 17.38 -19.62
N ASN A 150 -1.72 17.75 -20.42
CA ASN A 150 -1.48 19.15 -20.73
C ASN A 150 -2.56 19.71 -21.69
N ALA A 151 -2.62 21.04 -21.84
CA ALA A 151 -3.63 21.70 -22.67
C ALA A 151 -3.66 21.21 -24.13
N PHE A 152 -2.50 20.93 -24.73
CA PHE A 152 -2.41 20.40 -26.09
C PHE A 152 -2.96 18.96 -26.19
N ILE A 153 -2.74 18.12 -25.18
CA ILE A 153 -3.30 16.75 -25.12
C ILE A 153 -4.83 16.80 -25.11
N LEU A 154 -5.42 17.76 -24.38
CA LEU A 154 -6.89 17.98 -24.39
C LEU A 154 -7.37 18.43 -25.77
N TYR A 155 -6.74 19.46 -26.36
CA TYR A 155 -7.07 19.97 -27.69
C TYR A 155 -7.03 18.91 -28.78
N ARG A 156 -5.99 18.07 -28.76
CA ARG A 156 -5.81 16.96 -29.70
C ARG A 156 -6.90 15.92 -29.54
N LYS A 157 -7.25 15.54 -28.31
CA LYS A 157 -8.23 14.47 -28.02
C LYS A 157 -9.58 14.75 -28.70
N ASP A 158 -10.04 15.99 -28.68
CA ASP A 158 -11.33 16.38 -29.24
C ASP A 158 -11.36 16.35 -30.79
N ARG A 159 -10.22 16.60 -31.44
CA ARG A 159 -10.12 16.79 -32.90
C ARG A 159 -9.51 15.60 -33.64
N HIS A 160 -8.84 14.72 -32.91
CA HIS A 160 -8.16 13.56 -33.48
C HIS A 160 -9.14 12.57 -34.11
N ALA A 161 -10.31 12.36 -33.51
CA ALA A 161 -11.33 11.45 -34.05
C ALA A 161 -11.79 11.89 -35.45
N THR A 162 -12.11 13.17 -35.61
CA THR A 162 -12.50 13.77 -36.89
C THR A 162 -11.39 13.68 -37.93
N MET A 163 -10.15 14.04 -37.56
CA MET A 163 -9.02 13.97 -38.48
C MET A 163 -8.67 12.54 -38.91
N LYS A 164 -8.79 11.56 -38.01
CA LYS A 164 -8.53 10.16 -38.32
C LYS A 164 -9.61 9.55 -39.22
N GLN A 165 -10.85 10.04 -39.10
CA GLN A 165 -11.94 9.62 -39.96
C GLN A 165 -11.82 10.21 -41.37
N GLU A 166 -11.48 11.50 -41.47
CA GLU A 166 -11.27 12.18 -42.75
C GLU A 166 -9.98 11.75 -43.46
N ASN A 167 -8.95 11.38 -42.68
CA ASN A 167 -7.63 11.01 -43.19
C ASN A 167 -7.20 9.65 -42.66
N SER A 168 -8.01 8.63 -42.96
CA SER A 168 -7.80 7.25 -42.51
C SER A 168 -6.49 6.60 -42.99
N HIS A 169 -5.84 7.19 -43.99
CA HIS A 169 -4.56 6.77 -44.54
C HIS A 169 -3.34 7.40 -43.84
N LEU A 170 -3.53 8.42 -43.00
CA LEU A 170 -2.42 9.10 -42.31
C LEU A 170 -2.02 8.38 -41.03
N SER A 171 -0.73 8.38 -40.75
CA SER A 171 -0.20 7.85 -39.49
C SER A 171 -0.61 8.75 -38.32
N ASN A 172 -0.75 8.16 -37.13
CA ASN A 172 -1.01 8.90 -35.88
C ASN A 172 0.04 10.00 -35.64
N ASN A 173 1.27 9.81 -36.12
CA ASN A 173 2.33 10.81 -36.05
C ASN A 173 2.01 12.03 -36.94
N ASP A 174 1.60 11.80 -38.18
CA ASP A 174 1.28 12.87 -39.14
C ASP A 174 0.08 13.69 -38.70
N ILE A 175 -0.93 13.03 -38.10
CA ILE A 175 -2.07 13.70 -37.46
C ILE A 175 -1.60 14.56 -36.28
N SER A 176 -0.58 14.13 -35.52
CA SER A 176 0.03 14.94 -34.44
C SER A 176 0.73 16.18 -34.96
N ILE A 177 1.49 16.04 -36.04
CA ILE A 177 2.19 17.16 -36.66
C ILE A 177 1.18 18.17 -37.21
N SER A 178 0.13 17.69 -37.90
CA SER A 178 -0.93 18.55 -38.45
C SER A 178 -1.71 19.29 -37.35
N LEU A 179 -2.11 18.62 -36.27
CA LEU A 179 -2.79 19.26 -35.14
C LEU A 179 -1.89 20.22 -34.36
N GLY A 180 -0.59 19.92 -34.26
CA GLY A 180 0.40 20.82 -33.67
C GLY A 180 0.53 22.12 -34.45
N LYS A 181 0.55 22.05 -35.79
CA LYS A 181 0.55 23.24 -36.65
C LYS A 181 -0.72 24.08 -36.46
N LYS A 182 -1.89 23.43 -36.38
CA LYS A 182 -3.19 24.11 -36.13
C LYS A 182 -3.32 24.72 -34.73
N TRP A 183 -2.56 24.24 -33.75
CA TRP A 183 -2.56 24.79 -32.39
C TRP A 183 -1.66 26.03 -32.25
N ASN A 184 -0.57 26.07 -33.02
CA ASN A 184 0.38 27.19 -33.03
C ASN A 184 -0.01 28.34 -33.98
N SER A 185 -1.12 28.19 -34.73
CA SER A 185 -1.67 29.22 -35.61
C SER A 185 -2.86 29.89 -34.94
#